data_AF-A0A7C4FUE9-F1
#
_entry.id   AF-A0A7C4FUE9-F1
#
_cell.length_a   1.000
_cell.length_b   1.000
_cell.length_c   1.000
_cell.angle_alpha   90.00
_cell.angle_beta   90.00
_cell.angle_gamma   90.00
#
_symmetry.space_group_name_H-M   'P 1'
#
loop_
_entity.id
_entity.type
_entity.pdbx_description
1 polymer ?
#
loop_
_entity_poly.entity_id
_entity_poly.type
_entity_poly.pdbx_seq_one_letter_code
_entity_poly.pdbx_strand_id
1 'polypeptide(L)'
;MKLRVGVLIGGIFVEREVSFNSGRTICDHLDTTRYTVVPIFQRIDGKLFLLPWHFMHRGKISDFKHRLENEARHIKWQSLKQYIDFMYITTHGRYAEDGILQGMLEVLDIPYLGSKVLASAMGMNKAVQKHLLRMHGIDVPHDVIISPEHILAYNDYYPLILQAMDQTHITFPCIVKPQEEGSSIGVSYVTSKSDLFSTLYKACTAHHNYYQPVLIEEVLPGIEFSCVTLFDYKKKSFMPLPPTEIIPESNIYDYEQKYMPGRALKFTPARCTPEQTCLIQETCMRVMELLNITTMSRIDGFLTRDNRVVIIDPNTLSGMGPASFIFLQAAEINMSHADLINHLIETELEHYGMLKPILEQERTHEIMNFSSKKIRVAVLMGGDSNEREISLESGRNVVYKLSPTKYETFPIFVTQDMQLYHIHQRLLVRSSTKEIIHNLDSNTHIAWDDLPNVADFLFIALHGGKGENGCVQGALEMLQVPYNGSGVLASSLCMDKYKTTEFLRGHGFDVPQSYLLTKQCWLTNHKTHTQEIVKRLSFPLIVKPHDDGCSFMVNKVTNLQELDNALGELFAHTKEYAMIEEFINGMELTVGVVGNFNPRALPPSQAIASKGVLSITEKFLP
;
A
#
# COMPACT_ATOMS: atom_id res chain seq x y z
N MET A 1 -1.66 31.35 10.08
CA MET A 1 -2.42 30.76 8.96
C MET A 1 -1.67 29.51 8.53
N LYS A 2 -2.34 28.37 8.35
CA LYS A 2 -1.67 27.10 8.02
C LYS A 2 -1.01 27.17 6.65
N LEU A 3 0.18 26.59 6.51
CA LEU A 3 0.87 26.48 5.23
C LEU A 3 0.07 25.56 4.29
N ARG A 4 -0.14 25.96 3.04
CA ARG A 4 -0.88 25.17 2.05
C ARG A 4 0.07 24.23 1.32
N VAL A 5 -0.06 22.94 1.59
CA VAL A 5 0.80 21.89 1.03
C VAL A 5 0.06 21.22 -0.13
N GLY A 6 0.51 21.50 -1.35
CA GLY A 6 0.09 20.76 -2.53
C GLY A 6 0.67 19.36 -2.51
N VAL A 7 -0.15 18.33 -2.65
CA VAL A 7 0.35 16.95 -2.86
C VAL A 7 0.12 16.63 -4.32
N LEU A 8 1.18 16.40 -5.09
CA LEU A 8 1.08 16.07 -6.51
C LEU A 8 0.88 14.57 -6.70
N ILE A 9 -0.20 14.20 -7.38
CA ILE A 9 -0.74 12.84 -7.46
C ILE A 9 -1.02 12.50 -8.94
N GLY A 10 -0.89 11.24 -9.33
CA GLY A 10 -1.09 10.80 -10.71
C GLY A 10 0.18 10.96 -11.56
N GLY A 11 0.09 11.66 -12.68
CA GLY A 11 1.25 11.91 -13.53
C GLY A 11 1.05 11.48 -15.00
N ILE A 12 2.07 11.78 -15.79
CA ILE A 12 2.09 11.51 -17.24
C ILE A 12 2.54 10.08 -17.53
N PHE A 13 3.39 9.51 -16.67
CA PHE A 13 4.02 8.21 -16.89
C PHE A 13 3.12 7.03 -16.49
N VAL A 14 3.53 5.81 -16.88
CA VAL A 14 2.78 4.56 -16.61
C VAL A 14 2.63 4.28 -15.11
N GLU A 15 3.54 4.79 -14.28
CA GLU A 15 3.54 4.66 -12.82
C GLU A 15 2.53 5.59 -12.10
N ARG A 16 1.60 6.20 -12.84
CA ARG A 16 0.62 7.14 -12.28
C ARG A 16 -0.30 6.53 -11.20
N GLU A 17 -0.58 5.23 -11.24
CA GLU A 17 -1.40 4.58 -10.20
C GLU A 17 -0.60 4.42 -8.90
N VAL A 18 0.68 4.08 -8.99
CA VAL A 18 1.61 4.04 -7.84
C VAL A 18 1.75 5.43 -7.24
N SER A 19 1.87 6.44 -8.11
CA SER A 19 1.89 7.85 -7.73
C SER A 19 0.57 8.29 -7.08
N PHE A 20 -0.57 7.75 -7.54
CA PHE A 20 -1.88 8.00 -6.93
C PHE A 20 -1.97 7.47 -5.50
N ASN A 21 -1.56 6.22 -5.30
CA ASN A 21 -1.52 5.60 -3.99
C ASN A 21 -0.51 6.27 -3.06
N SER A 22 0.67 6.64 -3.56
CA SER A 22 1.68 7.40 -2.83
C SER A 22 1.12 8.74 -2.33
N GLY A 23 0.50 9.51 -3.23
CA GLY A 23 -0.14 10.78 -2.90
C GLY A 23 -1.26 10.65 -1.88
N ARG A 24 -2.06 9.57 -1.95
CA ARG A 24 -3.07 9.27 -0.94
C ARG A 24 -2.47 9.02 0.43
N THR A 25 -1.40 8.24 0.53
CA THR A 25 -0.70 8.02 1.80
C THR A 25 -0.24 9.36 2.40
N ILE A 26 0.35 10.24 1.59
CA ILE A 26 0.79 11.55 2.05
C ILE A 26 -0.39 12.41 2.53
N CYS A 27 -1.49 12.45 1.77
CA CYS A 27 -2.69 13.20 2.16
C CYS A 27 -3.30 12.70 3.47
N ASP A 28 -3.23 11.38 3.73
CA ASP A 28 -3.79 10.75 4.93
C ASP A 28 -2.94 11.00 6.20
N HIS A 29 -1.63 11.25 6.06
CA HIS A 29 -0.69 11.32 7.20
C HIS A 29 -0.01 12.68 7.42
N LEU A 30 -0.13 13.62 6.46
CA LEU A 30 0.33 14.99 6.70
C LEU A 30 -0.43 15.60 7.87
N ASP A 31 0.29 16.29 8.75
CA ASP A 31 -0.33 16.87 9.95
C ASP A 31 -1.26 18.03 9.57
N THR A 32 -2.56 17.73 9.51
CA THR A 32 -3.61 18.70 9.20
C THR A 32 -3.78 19.76 10.28
N THR A 33 -3.18 19.59 11.47
CA THR A 33 -3.12 20.66 12.49
C THR A 33 -2.16 21.77 12.07
N ARG A 34 -1.13 21.46 11.26
CA ARG A 34 -0.12 22.41 10.75
C ARG A 34 -0.37 22.86 9.32
N TYR A 35 -0.85 21.93 8.50
CA TYR A 35 -0.92 22.08 7.05
C TYR A 35 -2.37 22.10 6.55
N THR A 36 -2.62 22.91 5.54
CA THR A 36 -3.79 22.73 4.67
C THR A 36 -3.36 21.88 3.49
N VAL A 37 -3.75 20.61 3.51
CA VAL A 37 -3.43 19.66 2.44
C VAL A 37 -4.31 19.95 1.22
N VAL A 38 -3.69 20.11 0.06
CA VAL A 38 -4.34 20.40 -1.23
C VAL A 38 -3.99 19.28 -2.22
N PRO A 39 -4.87 18.29 -2.43
CA PRO A 39 -4.62 17.22 -3.39
C PRO A 39 -4.66 17.76 -4.85
N ILE A 40 -3.59 17.53 -5.60
CA ILE A 40 -3.44 18.01 -6.99
C ILE A 40 -3.21 16.80 -7.89
N PHE A 41 -4.14 16.55 -8.81
CA PHE A 41 -4.00 15.50 -9.80
C PHE A 41 -3.40 16.03 -11.09
N GLN A 42 -2.34 15.37 -11.57
CA GLN A 42 -1.85 15.55 -12.92
C GLN A 42 -2.39 14.43 -13.82
N ARG A 43 -3.09 14.81 -14.87
CA ARG A 43 -3.57 13.87 -15.89
C ARG A 43 -2.46 13.58 -16.92
N ILE A 44 -2.62 12.51 -17.69
CA ILE A 44 -1.69 12.08 -18.74
C ILE A 44 -1.39 13.14 -19.82
N ASP A 45 -2.29 14.09 -20.05
CA ASP A 45 -2.08 15.22 -20.96
C ASP A 45 -1.38 16.42 -20.29
N GLY A 46 -0.90 16.25 -19.05
CA GLY A 46 -0.20 17.27 -18.26
C GLY A 46 -1.09 18.31 -17.58
N LYS A 47 -2.42 18.22 -17.74
CA LYS A 47 -3.37 19.14 -17.08
C LYS A 47 -3.47 18.86 -15.58
N LEU A 48 -3.64 19.93 -14.81
CA LEU A 48 -3.76 19.88 -13.35
C LEU A 48 -5.21 20.07 -12.90
N PHE A 49 -5.60 19.31 -11.88
CA PHE A 49 -6.90 19.41 -11.24
C PHE A 49 -6.74 19.45 -9.72
N LEU A 50 -7.42 20.40 -9.06
CA LEU A 50 -7.64 20.32 -7.61
C LEU A 50 -8.68 19.22 -7.37
N LEU A 51 -8.27 18.17 -6.68
CA LEU A 51 -9.12 17.01 -6.39
C LEU A 51 -9.94 17.26 -5.11
N PRO A 52 -11.28 17.19 -5.19
CA PRO A 52 -12.10 16.98 -4.01
C PRO A 52 -11.70 15.70 -3.23
N TRP A 53 -11.82 15.76 -1.91
CA TRP A 53 -11.46 14.65 -1.01
C TRP A 53 -12.17 13.33 -1.33
N HIS A 54 -13.41 13.36 -1.84
CA HIS A 54 -14.14 12.13 -2.16
C HIS A 54 -13.50 11.30 -3.29
N PHE A 55 -12.62 11.88 -4.11
CA PHE A 55 -11.83 11.12 -5.07
C PHE A 55 -10.64 10.40 -4.44
N MET A 56 -10.11 10.90 -3.32
CA MET A 56 -8.99 10.25 -2.60
C MET A 56 -9.38 8.89 -2.01
N HIS A 57 -10.67 8.65 -1.79
CA HIS A 57 -11.19 7.38 -1.28
C HIS A 57 -11.49 6.34 -2.38
N ARG A 58 -11.16 6.63 -3.64
CA ARG A 58 -11.29 5.66 -4.74
C ARG A 58 -10.08 4.75 -4.82
N GLY A 59 -10.27 3.55 -5.39
CA GLY A 59 -9.22 2.53 -5.47
C GLY A 59 -8.22 2.84 -6.59
N LYS A 60 -8.72 3.30 -7.73
CA LYS A 60 -7.94 3.54 -8.96
C LYS A 60 -8.31 4.87 -9.62
N ILE A 61 -7.42 5.37 -10.49
CA ILE A 61 -7.72 6.54 -11.32
C ILE A 61 -8.90 6.27 -12.28
N SER A 62 -9.00 5.04 -12.80
CA SER A 62 -10.09 4.62 -13.71
C SER A 62 -11.48 4.78 -13.09
N ASP A 63 -11.62 4.63 -11.77
CA ASP A 63 -12.89 4.73 -11.04
C ASP A 63 -13.54 6.12 -11.15
N PHE A 64 -12.74 7.16 -11.34
CA PHE A 64 -13.24 8.54 -11.33
C PHE A 64 -12.83 9.39 -12.53
N LYS A 65 -11.99 8.88 -13.44
CA LYS A 65 -11.55 9.63 -14.62
C LYS A 65 -12.70 10.25 -15.42
N HIS A 66 -13.84 9.56 -15.51
CA HIS A 66 -15.05 10.03 -16.21
C HIS A 66 -15.79 11.19 -15.52
N ARG A 67 -15.55 11.40 -14.22
CA ARG A 67 -16.14 12.47 -13.39
C ARG A 67 -15.23 13.67 -13.20
N LEU A 68 -13.94 13.50 -13.50
CA LEU A 68 -12.89 14.48 -13.21
C LEU A 68 -13.20 15.88 -13.76
N GLU A 69 -13.60 16.00 -15.02
CA GLU A 69 -13.88 17.29 -15.67
C GLU A 69 -15.12 18.00 -15.10
N ASN A 70 -16.06 17.27 -14.52
CA ASN A 70 -17.33 17.81 -14.02
C ASN A 70 -17.26 18.17 -12.53
N GLU A 71 -16.45 17.45 -11.76
CA GLU A 71 -16.44 17.54 -10.29
C GLU A 71 -15.12 18.08 -9.71
N ALA A 72 -14.01 17.99 -10.45
CA ALA A 72 -12.73 18.55 -10.01
C ALA A 72 -12.47 19.89 -10.70
N ARG A 73 -11.73 20.77 -10.03
CA ARG A 73 -11.43 22.11 -10.57
C ARG A 73 -10.14 22.05 -11.38
N HIS A 74 -10.24 22.19 -12.69
CA HIS A 74 -9.08 22.36 -13.56
C HIS A 74 -8.32 23.66 -13.23
N ILE A 75 -7.00 23.58 -13.14
CA ILE A 75 -6.09 24.71 -12.90
C ILE A 75 -4.93 24.70 -13.88
N LYS A 76 -4.36 25.87 -14.15
CA LYS A 76 -3.15 26.03 -14.96
C LYS A 76 -1.90 26.00 -14.07
N TRP A 77 -0.79 25.50 -14.60
CA TRP A 77 0.52 25.54 -13.93
C TRP A 77 0.89 26.96 -13.44
N GLN A 78 0.67 28.00 -14.24
CA GLN A 78 0.97 29.39 -13.85
C GLN A 78 0.15 29.89 -12.65
N SER A 79 -1.02 29.29 -12.40
CA SER A 79 -1.88 29.66 -11.27
C SER A 79 -1.61 28.82 -10.02
N LEU A 80 -0.71 27.84 -10.08
CA LEU A 80 -0.46 26.87 -9.02
C LEU A 80 -0.09 27.53 -7.69
N LYS A 81 0.79 28.54 -7.72
CA LYS A 81 1.24 29.32 -6.54
C LYS A 81 0.10 30.07 -5.83
N GLN A 82 -1.05 30.25 -6.49
CA GLN A 82 -2.23 30.85 -5.86
C GLN A 82 -2.93 29.88 -4.91
N TYR A 83 -2.70 28.56 -5.06
CA TYR A 83 -3.38 27.51 -4.28
C TYR A 83 -2.49 26.88 -3.22
N ILE A 84 -1.17 26.87 -3.43
CA ILE A 84 -0.20 26.18 -2.57
C ILE A 84 1.01 27.06 -2.28
N ASP A 85 1.66 26.80 -1.15
CA ASP A 85 2.90 27.44 -0.71
C ASP A 85 4.09 26.48 -0.81
N PHE A 86 3.84 25.17 -0.82
CA PHE A 86 4.85 24.11 -0.92
C PHE A 86 4.26 22.93 -1.71
N MET A 87 5.07 22.24 -2.51
CA MET A 87 4.69 21.04 -3.26
C MET A 87 5.36 19.77 -2.71
N TYR A 88 4.55 18.85 -2.20
CA TYR A 88 4.97 17.49 -1.86
C TYR A 88 4.86 16.61 -3.11
N ILE A 89 6.00 16.27 -3.71
CA ILE A 89 6.07 15.43 -4.91
C ILE A 89 5.89 13.96 -4.50
N THR A 90 4.90 13.29 -5.10
CA THR A 90 4.65 11.85 -4.90
C THR A 90 4.55 11.08 -6.21
N THR A 91 4.88 11.75 -7.32
CA THR A 91 4.91 11.20 -8.66
C THR A 91 6.22 10.48 -8.91
N HIS A 92 6.15 9.30 -9.52
CA HIS A 92 7.30 8.43 -9.82
C HIS A 92 7.53 8.32 -11.33
N GLY A 93 8.75 7.94 -11.68
CA GLY A 93 9.18 7.68 -13.05
C GLY A 93 9.55 8.95 -13.82
N ARG A 94 9.53 8.83 -15.15
CA ARG A 94 9.86 9.94 -16.06
C ARG A 94 8.93 11.13 -15.85
N TYR A 95 9.44 12.33 -16.14
CA TYR A 95 8.83 13.64 -15.92
C TYR A 95 8.69 14.04 -14.45
N ALA A 96 9.00 13.14 -13.52
CA ALA A 96 8.89 13.39 -12.08
C ALA A 96 10.23 13.22 -11.36
N GLU A 97 10.99 12.17 -11.64
CA GLU A 97 12.28 11.87 -11.00
C GLU A 97 13.49 12.29 -11.84
N ASP A 98 13.28 12.82 -13.05
CA ASP A 98 14.30 13.18 -14.04
C ASP A 98 14.67 14.68 -14.05
N GLY A 99 14.11 15.47 -13.14
CA GLY A 99 14.39 16.90 -13.00
C GLY A 99 13.43 17.82 -13.77
N ILE A 100 12.55 17.28 -14.62
CA ILE A 100 11.62 18.12 -15.41
C ILE A 100 10.58 18.81 -14.51
N LEU A 101 9.93 18.06 -13.62
CA LEU A 101 8.97 18.61 -12.67
C LEU A 101 9.63 19.60 -11.70
N GLN A 102 10.82 19.26 -11.21
CA GLN A 102 11.63 20.11 -10.34
C GLN A 102 11.91 21.45 -11.03
N GLY A 103 12.39 21.42 -12.27
CA GLY A 103 12.67 22.63 -13.04
C GLY A 103 11.41 23.48 -13.26
N MET A 104 10.25 22.85 -13.51
CA MET A 104 8.98 23.56 -13.61
C MET A 104 8.61 24.27 -12.30
N LEU A 105 8.79 23.61 -11.15
CA LEU A 105 8.50 24.19 -9.83
C LEU A 105 9.49 25.31 -9.46
N GLU A 106 10.76 25.17 -9.81
CA GLU A 106 11.77 26.21 -9.64
C GLU A 106 11.45 27.46 -10.48
N VAL A 107 11.04 27.30 -11.75
CA VAL A 107 10.59 28.42 -12.60
C VAL A 107 9.36 29.14 -12.02
N LEU A 108 8.45 28.39 -11.40
CA LEU A 108 7.26 28.95 -10.74
C LEU A 108 7.56 29.52 -9.35
N ASP A 109 8.79 29.39 -8.86
CA ASP A 109 9.22 29.77 -7.50
C ASP A 109 8.29 29.13 -6.45
N ILE A 110 8.12 27.82 -6.55
CA ILE A 110 7.34 26.99 -5.62
C ILE A 110 8.30 26.02 -4.93
N PRO A 111 8.54 26.17 -3.61
CA PRO A 111 9.27 25.21 -2.79
C PRO A 111 8.68 23.80 -2.90
N TYR A 112 9.52 22.76 -2.87
CA TYR A 112 9.03 21.39 -3.05
C TYR A 112 9.89 20.34 -2.32
N LEU A 113 9.30 19.16 -2.14
CA LEU A 113 9.99 17.99 -1.59
C LEU A 113 10.76 17.24 -2.66
N GLY A 114 12.05 17.03 -2.41
CA GLY A 114 12.91 16.13 -3.18
C GLY A 114 14.17 16.82 -3.69
N SER A 115 14.98 16.01 -4.36
CA SER A 115 16.25 16.46 -4.93
C SER A 115 16.06 17.58 -5.95
N LYS A 116 17.09 18.42 -6.11
CA LYS A 116 17.09 19.51 -7.10
C LYS A 116 17.35 18.97 -8.51
N VAL A 117 17.13 19.80 -9.53
CA VAL A 117 17.15 19.41 -10.95
C VAL A 117 18.36 18.54 -11.33
N LEU A 118 19.57 18.95 -10.94
CA LEU A 118 20.80 18.24 -11.28
C LEU A 118 20.83 16.82 -10.71
N ALA A 119 20.53 16.67 -9.43
CA ALA A 119 20.55 15.37 -8.75
C ALA A 119 19.47 14.44 -9.31
N SER A 120 18.28 14.96 -9.61
CA SER A 120 17.20 14.20 -10.27
C SER A 120 17.59 13.74 -11.68
N ALA A 121 18.11 14.65 -12.51
CA ALA A 121 18.56 14.32 -13.87
C ALA A 121 19.69 13.27 -13.86
N MET A 122 20.65 13.41 -12.95
CA MET A 122 21.70 12.42 -12.74
C MET A 122 21.10 11.10 -12.27
N GLY A 123 20.20 11.10 -11.28
CA GLY A 123 19.55 9.91 -10.72
C GLY A 123 18.70 9.09 -11.70
N MET A 124 18.31 9.66 -12.85
CA MET A 124 17.66 8.89 -13.91
C MET A 124 18.67 8.29 -14.92
N ASN A 125 19.83 8.92 -15.12
CA ASN A 125 20.82 8.48 -16.10
C ASN A 125 21.87 7.50 -15.51
N LYS A 126 21.60 6.20 -15.65
CA LYS A 126 22.42 5.13 -15.03
C LYS A 126 23.88 5.11 -15.49
N ALA A 127 24.14 5.48 -16.74
CA ALA A 127 25.51 5.55 -17.27
C ALA A 127 26.34 6.64 -16.57
N VAL A 128 25.78 7.85 -16.45
CA VAL A 128 26.44 8.99 -15.79
C VAL A 128 26.67 8.71 -14.30
N GLN A 129 25.67 8.17 -13.62
CA GLN A 129 25.77 7.80 -12.21
C GLN A 129 26.94 6.84 -11.97
N LYS A 130 26.98 5.74 -12.71
CA LYS A 130 28.01 4.71 -12.56
C LYS A 130 29.40 5.23 -12.85
N HIS A 131 29.54 6.06 -13.88
CA HIS A 131 30.81 6.70 -14.19
C HIS A 131 31.32 7.54 -13.02
N LEU A 132 30.46 8.38 -12.43
CA LEU A 132 30.82 9.20 -11.28
C LEU A 132 31.14 8.38 -10.03
N LEU A 133 30.33 7.37 -9.72
CA LEU A 133 30.54 6.47 -8.59
C LEU A 133 31.90 5.75 -8.69
N ARG A 134 32.20 5.18 -9.86
CA ARG A 134 33.46 4.48 -10.13
C ARG A 134 34.67 5.39 -9.97
N MET A 135 34.59 6.63 -10.44
CA MET A 135 35.66 7.63 -10.29
C MET A 135 35.94 8.02 -8.84
N HIS A 136 34.98 7.84 -7.93
CA HIS A 136 35.12 8.15 -6.50
C HIS A 136 35.32 6.89 -5.64
N GLY A 137 35.70 5.77 -6.25
CA GLY A 137 35.97 4.52 -5.55
C GLY A 137 34.75 3.92 -4.86
N ILE A 138 33.57 4.08 -5.46
CA ILE A 138 32.35 3.35 -5.09
C ILE A 138 32.15 2.25 -6.12
N ASP A 139 32.08 1.00 -5.65
CA ASP A 139 31.92 -0.15 -6.53
C ASP A 139 30.54 -0.13 -7.20
N VAL A 140 30.53 -0.36 -8.51
CA VAL A 140 29.35 -0.52 -9.36
C VAL A 140 29.58 -1.74 -10.26
N PRO A 141 28.52 -2.41 -10.77
CA PRO A 141 28.69 -3.55 -11.66
C PRO A 141 29.57 -3.18 -12.86
N HIS A 142 30.40 -4.11 -13.32
CA HIS A 142 31.01 -4.02 -14.64
C HIS A 142 29.91 -3.89 -15.69
N ASP A 143 30.07 -2.92 -16.58
CA ASP A 143 29.06 -2.59 -17.57
C ASP A 143 29.67 -2.22 -18.93
N VAL A 144 28.88 -2.45 -19.98
CA VAL A 144 29.11 -1.96 -21.33
C VAL A 144 27.88 -1.19 -21.77
N ILE A 145 28.09 0.05 -22.25
CA ILE A 145 27.02 0.89 -22.78
C ILE A 145 26.99 0.77 -24.31
N ILE A 146 25.84 0.35 -24.86
CA ILE A 146 25.62 0.23 -26.29
C ILE A 146 24.72 1.38 -26.76
N SER A 147 25.18 2.12 -27.77
CA SER A 147 24.41 3.20 -28.38
C SER A 147 23.22 2.66 -29.20
N PRO A 148 22.15 3.45 -29.36
CA PRO A 148 21.04 3.10 -30.25
C PRO A 148 21.49 2.72 -31.66
N GLU A 149 22.45 3.46 -32.22
CA GLU A 149 22.98 3.23 -33.57
C GLU A 149 23.59 1.83 -33.71
N HIS A 150 24.38 1.40 -32.72
CA HIS A 150 24.98 0.05 -32.72
C HIS A 150 23.93 -1.06 -32.54
N ILE A 151 22.86 -0.80 -31.78
CA ILE A 151 21.76 -1.77 -31.61
C ILE A 151 20.94 -1.90 -32.90
N LEU A 152 20.65 -0.79 -33.57
CA LEU A 152 19.90 -0.79 -34.83
C LEU A 152 20.70 -1.42 -35.98
N ALA A 153 22.03 -1.28 -35.95
CA ALA A 153 22.96 -1.94 -36.88
C ALA A 153 23.60 -3.20 -36.26
N TYR A 154 22.86 -3.97 -35.45
CA TYR A 154 23.39 -5.05 -34.62
C TYR A 154 24.30 -6.04 -35.35
N ASN A 155 23.97 -6.45 -36.57
CA ASN A 155 24.77 -7.42 -37.30
C ASN A 155 26.19 -6.93 -37.60
N ASP A 156 26.37 -5.63 -37.84
CA ASP A 156 27.66 -5.02 -38.13
C ASP A 156 28.48 -4.82 -36.84
N TYR A 157 27.81 -4.54 -35.73
CA TYR A 157 28.45 -4.22 -34.44
C TYR A 157 28.54 -5.40 -33.46
N TYR A 158 27.86 -6.52 -33.73
CA TYR A 158 27.83 -7.68 -32.83
C TYR A 158 29.22 -8.17 -32.41
N PRO A 159 30.23 -8.26 -33.30
CA PRO A 159 31.60 -8.61 -32.89
C PRO A 159 32.21 -7.61 -31.92
N LEU A 160 31.96 -6.30 -32.09
CA LEU A 160 32.44 -5.26 -31.19
C LEU A 160 31.72 -5.30 -29.84
N ILE A 161 30.41 -5.58 -29.82
CA ILE A 161 29.63 -5.75 -28.59
C ILE A 161 30.21 -6.91 -27.77
N LEU A 162 30.45 -8.06 -28.39
CA LEU A 162 31.07 -9.21 -27.72
C LEU A 162 32.49 -8.90 -27.24
N GLN A 163 33.29 -8.21 -28.06
CA GLN A 163 34.63 -7.81 -27.67
C GLN A 163 34.61 -6.87 -26.45
N ALA A 164 33.67 -5.92 -26.39
CA ALA A 164 33.51 -5.03 -25.24
C ALA A 164 33.06 -5.79 -23.98
N MET A 165 32.17 -6.79 -24.12
CA MET A 165 31.80 -7.68 -23.02
C MET A 165 33.01 -8.48 -22.51
N ASP A 166 33.82 -9.04 -23.40
CA ASP A 166 35.02 -9.79 -23.03
C ASP A 166 36.06 -8.91 -22.33
N GLN A 167 36.25 -7.66 -22.80
CA GLN A 167 37.15 -6.67 -22.19
C GLN A 167 36.72 -6.22 -20.79
N THR A 168 35.42 -6.27 -20.51
CA THR A 168 34.84 -5.93 -19.19
C THR A 168 34.58 -7.18 -18.34
N HIS A 169 35.01 -8.36 -18.80
CA HIS A 169 34.80 -9.64 -18.15
C HIS A 169 33.33 -10.02 -17.93
N ILE A 170 32.41 -9.45 -18.71
CA ILE A 170 30.99 -9.76 -18.65
C ILE A 170 30.74 -11.05 -19.43
N THR A 171 30.21 -12.06 -18.74
CA THR A 171 29.84 -13.34 -19.32
C THR A 171 28.34 -13.56 -19.20
N PHE A 172 27.82 -14.60 -19.87
CA PHE A 172 26.44 -15.03 -19.63
C PHE A 172 26.39 -15.91 -18.38
N PRO A 173 25.40 -15.74 -17.50
CA PRO A 173 24.28 -14.82 -17.63
C PRO A 173 24.65 -13.34 -17.36
N CYS A 174 24.01 -12.41 -18.07
CA CYS A 174 24.17 -10.97 -17.89
C CYS A 174 22.82 -10.25 -17.76
N ILE A 175 22.84 -9.01 -17.25
CA ILE A 175 21.66 -8.14 -17.15
C ILE A 175 21.69 -7.12 -18.29
N VAL A 176 20.58 -6.99 -19.02
CA VAL A 176 20.40 -5.94 -20.03
C VAL A 176 19.36 -4.95 -19.52
N LYS A 177 19.68 -3.66 -19.48
CA LYS A 177 18.77 -2.63 -18.98
C LYS A 177 18.88 -1.28 -19.71
N PRO A 178 17.77 -0.56 -19.89
CA PRO A 178 17.80 0.78 -20.47
C PRO A 178 18.51 1.80 -19.56
N GLN A 179 19.03 2.86 -20.15
CA GLN A 179 19.74 3.91 -19.44
C GLN A 179 18.83 4.79 -18.56
N GLU A 180 17.60 5.08 -19.01
CA GLU A 180 16.76 6.17 -18.47
C GLU A 180 15.35 5.71 -18.07
N GLU A 181 15.18 4.44 -17.71
CA GLU A 181 13.91 3.93 -17.15
C GLU A 181 14.02 3.60 -15.66
N GLY A 182 12.93 3.85 -14.94
CA GLY A 182 12.72 3.42 -13.56
C GLY A 182 12.02 2.06 -13.45
N SER A 183 11.81 1.60 -12.22
CA SER A 183 10.96 0.45 -11.88
C SER A 183 11.19 -0.83 -12.69
N SER A 184 12.45 -1.07 -13.07
CA SER A 184 12.88 -2.25 -13.84
C SER A 184 12.20 -2.39 -15.22
N ILE A 185 11.63 -1.31 -15.76
CA ILE A 185 11.03 -1.31 -17.10
C ILE A 185 12.16 -1.58 -18.12
N GLY A 186 11.96 -2.57 -18.99
CA GLY A 186 12.95 -2.94 -20.02
C GLY A 186 14.14 -3.76 -19.53
N VAL A 187 14.23 -4.10 -18.24
CA VAL A 187 15.30 -4.95 -17.69
C VAL A 187 15.09 -6.41 -18.08
N SER A 188 16.16 -7.12 -18.48
CA SER A 188 16.13 -8.52 -18.91
C SER A 188 17.32 -9.30 -18.38
N TYR A 189 17.10 -10.54 -17.95
CA TYR A 189 18.14 -11.50 -17.55
C TYR A 189 18.45 -12.40 -18.75
N VAL A 190 19.67 -12.32 -19.27
CA VAL A 190 20.06 -12.94 -20.53
C VAL A 190 21.02 -14.09 -20.25
N THR A 191 20.64 -15.31 -20.62
CA THR A 191 21.44 -16.53 -20.39
C THR A 191 22.24 -16.99 -21.61
N SER A 192 21.92 -16.45 -22.79
CA SER A 192 22.47 -16.94 -24.05
C SER A 192 22.76 -15.81 -25.05
N LYS A 193 23.72 -16.05 -25.95
CA LYS A 193 24.06 -15.12 -27.04
C LYS A 193 22.91 -14.89 -28.02
N SER A 194 22.05 -15.90 -28.24
CA SER A 194 20.93 -15.80 -29.19
C SER A 194 19.86 -14.81 -28.74
N ASP A 195 19.70 -14.61 -27.43
CA ASP A 195 18.67 -13.72 -26.87
C ASP A 195 19.17 -12.28 -26.68
N LEU A 196 20.46 -12.02 -26.93
CA LEU A 196 21.06 -10.71 -26.67
C LEU A 196 20.45 -9.62 -27.56
N PHE A 197 20.25 -9.87 -28.86
CA PHE A 197 19.69 -8.85 -29.75
C PHE A 197 18.26 -8.45 -29.37
N SER A 198 17.39 -9.43 -29.13
CA SER A 198 15.98 -9.16 -28.82
C SER A 198 15.83 -8.39 -27.51
N THR A 199 16.67 -8.68 -26.51
CA THR A 199 16.70 -7.99 -25.22
C THR A 199 17.31 -6.60 -25.31
N LEU A 200 18.40 -6.40 -26.06
CA LEU A 200 18.95 -5.08 -26.37
C LEU A 200 17.93 -4.20 -27.09
N TYR A 201 17.27 -4.75 -28.12
CA TYR A 201 16.25 -4.01 -28.88
C TYR A 201 15.06 -3.63 -27.99
N LYS A 202 14.60 -4.55 -27.13
CA LYS A 202 13.53 -4.29 -26.16
C LYS A 202 13.89 -3.17 -25.18
N ALA A 203 15.10 -3.18 -24.62
CA ALA A 203 15.56 -2.13 -23.72
C ALA A 203 15.72 -0.79 -24.46
N CYS A 204 16.28 -0.81 -25.67
CA CYS A 204 16.48 0.36 -26.52
C CYS A 204 15.15 1.03 -26.89
N THR A 205 14.08 0.24 -27.05
CA THR A 205 12.71 0.69 -27.38
C THR A 205 11.79 0.84 -26.18
N ALA A 206 12.30 0.74 -24.95
CA ALA A 206 11.50 0.93 -23.75
C ALA A 206 10.87 2.34 -23.69
N HIS A 207 11.52 3.34 -24.31
CA HIS A 207 10.99 4.68 -24.45
C HIS A 207 10.09 4.78 -25.69
N HIS A 208 8.86 5.27 -25.54
CA HIS A 208 7.89 5.34 -26.65
C HIS A 208 8.25 6.31 -27.79
N ASN A 209 8.97 7.40 -27.49
CA ASN A 209 9.28 8.46 -28.47
C ASN A 209 10.69 8.40 -29.10
N TYR A 210 11.66 7.68 -28.54
CA TYR A 210 13.04 7.65 -29.05
C TYR A 210 13.75 6.36 -28.66
N TYR A 211 14.83 6.04 -29.38
CA TYR A 211 15.72 4.95 -29.03
C TYR A 211 16.77 5.41 -28.01
N GLN A 212 16.95 4.67 -26.92
CA GLN A 212 17.86 5.03 -25.84
C GLN A 212 19.06 4.08 -25.74
N PRO A 213 20.21 4.52 -25.19
CA PRO A 213 21.33 3.63 -24.90
C PRO A 213 20.94 2.53 -23.91
N VAL A 214 21.65 1.40 -24.00
CA VAL A 214 21.38 0.21 -23.19
C VAL A 214 22.66 -0.25 -22.51
N LEU A 215 22.55 -0.63 -21.23
CA LEU A 215 23.63 -1.18 -20.44
C LEU A 215 23.55 -2.71 -20.45
N ILE A 216 24.69 -3.37 -20.65
CA ILE A 216 24.90 -4.79 -20.37
C ILE A 216 25.74 -4.87 -19.10
N GLU A 217 25.30 -5.60 -18.08
CA GLU A 217 25.95 -5.69 -16.77
C GLU A 217 26.20 -7.12 -16.35
N GLU A 218 27.24 -7.33 -15.55
CA GLU A 218 27.48 -8.60 -14.88
C GLU A 218 26.35 -8.96 -13.89
N VAL A 219 26.12 -10.25 -13.69
CA VAL A 219 25.24 -10.73 -12.61
C VAL A 219 26.04 -10.79 -11.31
N LEU A 220 25.55 -10.09 -10.28
CA LEU A 220 26.22 -10.03 -8.98
C LEU A 220 25.70 -11.12 -8.04
N PRO A 221 26.59 -11.93 -7.42
CA PRO A 221 26.20 -12.86 -6.37
C PRO A 221 26.19 -12.16 -5.01
N GLY A 222 25.25 -12.53 -4.13
CA GLY A 222 25.23 -12.04 -2.75
C GLY A 222 23.83 -11.71 -2.26
N ILE A 223 23.77 -10.80 -1.30
CA ILE A 223 22.52 -10.26 -0.74
C ILE A 223 22.14 -9.02 -1.55
N GLU A 224 21.05 -9.09 -2.31
CA GLU A 224 20.44 -7.90 -2.92
C GLU A 224 19.78 -7.08 -1.81
N PHE A 225 20.10 -5.79 -1.72
CA PHE A 225 19.56 -4.90 -0.70
C PHE A 225 19.00 -3.61 -1.29
N SER A 226 18.08 -3.01 -0.55
CA SER A 226 17.65 -1.62 -0.71
C SER A 226 17.88 -0.86 0.59
N CYS A 227 18.52 0.29 0.53
CA CYS A 227 18.80 1.13 1.69
C CYS A 227 18.21 2.52 1.44
N VAL A 228 17.25 2.92 2.27
CA VAL A 228 16.72 4.28 2.26
C VAL A 228 17.54 5.13 3.22
N THR A 229 18.01 6.27 2.73
CA THR A 229 18.76 7.23 3.54
C THR A 229 18.04 8.56 3.51
N LEU A 230 17.84 9.15 4.68
CA LEU A 230 17.18 10.44 4.87
C LEU A 230 18.20 11.51 5.26
N PHE A 231 17.87 12.78 5.09
CA PHE A 231 18.59 13.86 5.77
C PHE A 231 17.86 14.24 7.06
N ASP A 232 18.58 14.22 8.18
CA ASP A 232 18.08 14.68 9.48
C ASP A 232 18.38 16.17 9.63
N TYR A 233 17.35 17.01 9.45
CA TYR A 233 17.50 18.46 9.54
C TYR A 233 17.88 18.96 10.94
N LYS A 234 17.56 18.20 12.01
CA LYS A 234 17.90 18.56 13.39
C LYS A 234 19.37 18.33 13.66
N LYS A 235 19.91 17.20 13.19
CA LYS A 235 21.33 16.83 13.34
C LYS A 235 22.22 17.39 12.23
N LYS A 236 21.62 17.85 11.12
CA LYS A 236 22.30 18.28 9.89
C LYS A 236 23.23 17.21 9.33
N SER A 237 22.77 15.97 9.33
CA SER A 237 23.54 14.81 8.87
C SER A 237 22.65 13.83 8.12
N PHE A 238 23.26 12.98 7.29
CA PHE A 238 22.55 11.84 6.73
C PHE A 238 22.18 10.84 7.83
N MET A 239 21.00 10.23 7.67
CA MET A 239 20.41 9.25 8.54
C MET A 239 20.02 8.03 7.70
N PRO A 240 20.94 7.08 7.51
CA PRO A 240 20.66 5.85 6.79
C PRO A 240 19.75 4.95 7.64
N LEU A 241 18.67 4.46 7.04
CA LEU A 241 17.77 3.52 7.70
C LEU A 241 18.35 2.09 7.61
N PRO A 242 17.86 1.13 8.42
CA PRO A 242 18.30 -0.26 8.31
C PRO A 242 17.97 -0.82 6.91
N PRO A 243 18.94 -1.42 6.19
CA PRO A 243 18.71 -1.91 4.84
C PRO A 243 17.69 -3.06 4.85
N THR A 244 16.99 -3.24 3.73
CA THR A 244 16.11 -4.38 3.48
C THR A 244 16.78 -5.34 2.50
N GLU A 245 16.85 -6.62 2.84
CA GLU A 245 17.22 -7.69 1.91
C GLU A 245 16.01 -8.05 1.04
N ILE A 246 16.26 -8.25 -0.25
CA ILE A 246 15.27 -8.60 -1.25
C ILE A 246 15.58 -10.00 -1.77
N ILE A 247 14.60 -10.91 -1.68
CA ILE A 247 14.65 -12.21 -2.34
C ILE A 247 13.53 -12.22 -3.39
N PRO A 248 13.86 -11.97 -4.67
CA PRO A 248 12.87 -11.97 -5.73
C PRO A 248 12.32 -13.39 -5.99
N GLU A 249 11.07 -13.48 -6.47
CA GLU A 249 10.48 -14.76 -6.94
C GLU A 249 11.11 -15.24 -8.25
N SER A 250 11.64 -14.32 -9.04
CA SER A 250 12.31 -14.55 -10.31
C SER A 250 13.75 -14.04 -10.28
N ASN A 251 14.48 -14.11 -11.40
CA ASN A 251 15.87 -13.64 -11.47
C ASN A 251 16.04 -12.12 -11.33
N ILE A 252 14.94 -11.35 -11.33
CA ILE A 252 14.95 -9.88 -11.26
C ILE A 252 13.85 -9.42 -10.31
N TYR A 253 14.13 -8.38 -9.52
CA TYR A 253 13.12 -7.64 -8.77
C TYR A 253 12.40 -6.61 -9.67
N ASP A 254 11.30 -7.03 -10.30
CA ASP A 254 10.54 -6.26 -11.30
C ASP A 254 9.44 -5.35 -10.70
N TYR A 255 8.70 -4.65 -11.56
CA TYR A 255 7.60 -3.74 -11.19
C TYR A 255 6.50 -4.44 -10.36
N GLU A 256 6.10 -5.66 -10.72
CA GLU A 256 5.06 -6.38 -9.99
C GLU A 256 5.55 -6.73 -8.59
N GLN A 257 6.78 -7.23 -8.46
CA GLN A 257 7.38 -7.59 -7.18
C GLN A 257 7.64 -6.37 -6.26
N LYS A 258 7.87 -5.18 -6.86
CA LYS A 258 8.06 -3.91 -6.16
C LYS A 258 6.78 -3.40 -5.50
N TYR A 259 5.65 -3.46 -6.21
CA TYR A 259 4.43 -2.75 -5.81
C TYR A 259 3.25 -3.66 -5.45
N MET A 260 3.29 -4.96 -5.78
CA MET A 260 2.26 -5.90 -5.35
C MET A 260 2.61 -6.54 -4.00
N PRO A 261 1.68 -6.51 -3.02
CA PRO A 261 1.85 -7.23 -1.78
C PRO A 261 2.10 -8.73 -2.01
N GLY A 262 3.10 -9.29 -1.34
CA GLY A 262 3.39 -10.72 -1.33
C GLY A 262 4.24 -11.27 -2.48
N ARG A 263 4.63 -10.46 -3.48
CA ARG A 263 5.35 -10.91 -4.69
C ARG A 263 6.89 -11.02 -4.58
N ALA A 264 7.48 -10.80 -3.41
CA ALA A 264 8.89 -11.07 -3.10
C ALA A 264 9.06 -11.15 -1.59
N LEU A 265 10.02 -11.95 -1.10
CA LEU A 265 10.33 -11.97 0.32
C LEU A 265 11.26 -10.81 0.66
N LYS A 266 10.91 -10.05 1.70
CA LYS A 266 11.64 -8.86 2.14
C LYS A 266 12.01 -9.05 3.59
N PHE A 267 13.30 -9.00 3.91
CA PHE A 267 13.79 -9.05 5.29
C PHE A 267 14.26 -7.67 5.69
N THR A 268 13.57 -7.05 6.65
CA THR A 268 13.93 -5.74 7.21
C THR A 268 14.06 -5.90 8.72
N PRO A 269 15.24 -5.65 9.31
CA PRO A 269 16.51 -5.37 8.64
C PRO A 269 17.01 -6.56 7.79
N ALA A 270 17.91 -6.28 6.85
CA ALA A 270 18.59 -7.29 6.04
C ALA A 270 19.35 -8.27 6.96
N ARG A 271 19.49 -9.53 6.55
CA ARG A 271 20.17 -10.57 7.34
C ARG A 271 21.71 -10.45 7.21
N CYS A 272 22.22 -9.29 7.58
CA CYS A 272 23.62 -8.92 7.55
C CYS A 272 24.17 -8.81 8.99
N THR A 273 25.50 -8.92 9.16
CA THR A 273 26.12 -8.58 10.44
C THR A 273 26.05 -7.07 10.71
N PRO A 274 26.23 -6.60 11.96
CA PRO A 274 26.28 -5.17 12.26
C PRO A 274 27.35 -4.43 11.45
N GLU A 275 28.52 -5.03 11.22
CA GLU A 275 29.61 -4.45 10.45
C GLU A 275 29.25 -4.31 8.97
N GLN A 276 28.61 -5.34 8.39
CA GLN A 276 28.12 -5.29 7.00
C GLN A 276 27.01 -4.24 6.84
N THR A 277 26.13 -4.14 7.83
CA THR A 277 25.07 -3.12 7.85
C THR A 277 25.67 -1.72 7.88
N CYS A 278 26.66 -1.49 8.74
CA CYS A 278 27.40 -0.22 8.81
C CYS A 278 28.06 0.11 7.46
N LEU A 279 28.72 -0.86 6.84
CA LEU A 279 29.37 -0.69 5.52
C LEU A 279 28.37 -0.30 4.42
N ILE A 280 27.20 -0.94 4.37
CA ILE A 280 26.12 -0.59 3.43
C ILE A 280 25.67 0.86 3.67
N GLN A 281 25.39 1.20 4.93
CA GLN A 281 24.87 2.52 5.31
C GLN A 281 25.88 3.63 5.01
N GLU A 282 27.16 3.45 5.35
CA GLU A 282 28.24 4.39 5.02
C GLU A 282 28.40 4.59 3.51
N THR A 283 28.35 3.51 2.73
CA THR A 283 28.42 3.58 1.27
C THR A 283 27.23 4.36 0.72
N CYS A 284 26.01 4.12 1.21
CA CYS A 284 24.81 4.84 0.78
C CYS A 284 24.86 6.33 1.11
N MET A 285 25.41 6.72 2.27
CA MET A 285 25.63 8.13 2.62
C MET A 285 26.63 8.80 1.66
N ARG A 286 27.74 8.12 1.33
CA ARG A 286 28.72 8.62 0.34
C ARG A 286 28.10 8.81 -1.04
N VAL A 287 27.22 7.90 -1.47
CA VAL A 287 26.47 8.01 -2.73
C VAL A 287 25.58 9.25 -2.73
N MET A 288 24.81 9.49 -1.65
CA MET A 288 23.97 10.68 -1.54
C MET A 288 24.78 11.97 -1.63
N GLU A 289 25.90 12.05 -0.92
CA GLU A 289 26.80 13.20 -0.96
C GLU A 289 27.33 13.44 -2.37
N LEU A 290 27.82 12.40 -3.04
CA LEU A 290 28.40 12.50 -4.37
C LEU A 290 27.39 12.94 -5.43
N LEU A 291 26.17 12.40 -5.37
CA LEU A 291 25.09 12.72 -6.31
C LEU A 291 24.32 13.98 -5.92
N ASN A 292 24.72 14.67 -4.84
CA ASN A 292 24.07 15.84 -4.29
C ASN A 292 22.57 15.63 -4.01
N ILE A 293 22.23 14.44 -3.50
CA ILE A 293 20.89 14.10 -3.03
C ILE A 293 20.72 14.64 -1.62
N THR A 294 19.72 15.51 -1.42
CA THR A 294 19.65 16.38 -0.22
C THR A 294 18.62 15.98 0.82
N THR A 295 17.63 15.16 0.46
CA THR A 295 16.45 14.94 1.33
C THR A 295 16.24 13.47 1.63
N MET A 296 16.15 12.65 0.57
CA MET A 296 16.04 11.20 0.70
C MET A 296 16.61 10.52 -0.54
N SER A 297 17.03 9.28 -0.40
CA SER A 297 17.32 8.37 -1.53
C SER A 297 16.83 6.97 -1.23
N ARG A 298 16.46 6.23 -2.27
CA ARG A 298 16.45 4.75 -2.23
C ARG A 298 17.63 4.24 -3.05
N ILE A 299 18.61 3.65 -2.39
CA ILE A 299 19.80 3.11 -3.04
C ILE A 299 19.73 1.60 -3.03
N ASP A 300 19.66 1.02 -4.22
CA ASP A 300 19.63 -0.43 -4.42
C ASP A 300 21.07 -0.92 -4.72
N GLY A 301 21.44 -2.11 -4.22
CA GLY A 301 22.78 -2.66 -4.34
C GLY A 301 22.90 -4.15 -3.99
N PHE A 302 24.13 -4.66 -4.06
CA PHE A 302 24.48 -6.01 -3.62
C PHE A 302 25.57 -5.96 -2.56
N LEU A 303 25.40 -6.74 -1.49
CA LEU A 303 26.50 -7.13 -0.61
C LEU A 303 27.03 -8.47 -1.09
N THR A 304 28.22 -8.46 -1.68
CA THR A 304 28.85 -9.65 -2.27
C THR A 304 29.46 -10.55 -1.18
N ARG A 305 29.77 -11.80 -1.56
CA ARG A 305 30.33 -12.80 -0.62
C ARG A 305 31.70 -12.43 -0.04
N ASP A 306 32.45 -11.57 -0.74
CA ASP A 306 33.71 -10.97 -0.34
C ASP A 306 33.55 -9.65 0.43
N ASN A 307 32.35 -9.35 0.94
CA ASN A 307 32.02 -8.15 1.72
C ASN A 307 32.22 -6.82 0.97
N ARG A 308 32.02 -6.81 -0.36
CA ARG A 308 31.97 -5.56 -1.12
C ARG A 308 30.53 -5.09 -1.27
N VAL A 309 30.32 -3.78 -1.18
CA VAL A 309 29.03 -3.15 -1.41
C VAL A 309 29.04 -2.57 -2.82
N VAL A 310 28.25 -3.17 -3.71
CA VAL A 310 28.19 -2.80 -5.12
C VAL A 310 26.85 -2.10 -5.39
N ILE A 311 26.90 -0.84 -5.82
CA ILE A 311 25.72 0.01 -6.03
C ILE A 311 25.16 -0.19 -7.44
N ILE A 312 23.86 -0.47 -7.55
CA ILE A 312 23.23 -0.75 -8.85
C ILE A 312 22.34 0.40 -9.36
N ASP A 313 21.59 1.06 -8.46
CA ASP A 313 20.57 2.04 -8.85
C ASP A 313 20.24 3.01 -7.68
N PRO A 314 20.92 4.18 -7.61
CA PRO A 314 20.55 5.28 -6.73
C PRO A 314 19.32 6.04 -7.25
N ASN A 315 18.22 6.02 -6.49
CA ASN A 315 17.00 6.76 -6.81
C ASN A 315 16.85 7.99 -5.90
N THR A 316 16.43 9.13 -6.47
CA THR A 316 16.28 10.40 -5.73
C THR A 316 14.97 10.52 -4.94
N LEU A 317 14.04 9.59 -5.14
CA LEU A 317 12.84 9.40 -4.34
C LEU A 317 12.68 7.91 -3.98
N SER A 318 11.72 7.63 -3.11
CA SER A 318 11.30 6.28 -2.75
C SER A 318 9.79 6.18 -2.88
N GLY A 319 9.29 4.98 -3.14
CA GLY A 319 7.85 4.70 -3.12
C GLY A 319 7.25 5.09 -1.77
N MET A 320 6.11 5.78 -1.78
CA MET A 320 5.41 6.23 -0.57
C MET A 320 4.11 5.45 -0.35
N GLY A 321 4.04 4.22 -0.86
CA GLY A 321 2.97 3.29 -0.49
C GLY A 321 3.19 2.76 0.94
N PRO A 322 2.13 2.39 1.69
CA PRO A 322 2.29 1.99 3.10
C PRO A 322 3.26 0.82 3.34
N ALA A 323 3.40 -0.08 2.36
CA ALA A 323 4.30 -1.24 2.39
C ALA A 323 5.63 -1.02 1.64
N SER A 324 5.94 0.21 1.25
CA SER A 324 7.22 0.55 0.60
C SER A 324 8.39 0.51 1.59
N PHE A 325 9.61 0.30 1.07
CA PHE A 325 10.82 0.14 1.90
C PHE A 325 11.01 1.27 2.90
N ILE A 326 10.72 2.52 2.53
CA ILE A 326 10.93 3.67 3.42
C ILE A 326 10.17 3.52 4.75
N PHE A 327 8.91 3.05 4.73
CA PHE A 327 8.11 2.87 5.95
C PHE A 327 8.51 1.61 6.72
N LEU A 328 8.87 0.52 6.02
CA LEU A 328 9.37 -0.69 6.66
C LEU A 328 10.66 -0.42 7.43
N GLN A 329 11.61 0.29 6.80
CA GLN A 329 12.90 0.61 7.40
C GLN A 329 12.77 1.69 8.49
N ALA A 330 11.90 2.69 8.30
CA ALA A 330 11.62 3.71 9.32
C ALA A 330 10.98 3.09 10.58
N ALA A 331 10.12 2.09 10.43
CA ALA A 331 9.49 1.41 11.54
C ALA A 331 10.50 0.63 12.43
N GLU A 332 11.62 0.16 11.88
CA GLU A 332 12.70 -0.47 12.65
C GLU A 332 13.40 0.50 13.62
N ILE A 333 13.33 1.81 13.32
CA ILE A 333 13.81 2.87 14.21
C ILE A 333 12.65 3.59 14.93
N ASN A 334 11.48 2.95 15.01
CA ASN A 334 10.26 3.43 15.67
C ASN A 334 9.67 4.73 15.10
N MET A 335 9.96 5.07 13.84
CA MET A 335 9.25 6.16 13.16
C MET A 335 7.95 5.66 12.54
N SER A 336 6.83 6.31 12.88
CA SER A 336 5.55 6.04 12.23
C SER A 336 5.49 6.62 10.81
N HIS A 337 4.45 6.26 10.04
CA HIS A 337 4.18 6.89 8.74
C HIS A 337 4.07 8.42 8.87
N ALA A 338 3.35 8.89 9.89
CA ALA A 338 3.19 10.31 10.16
C ALA A 338 4.52 10.97 10.55
N ASP A 339 5.31 10.36 11.44
CA ASP A 339 6.60 10.92 11.86
C ASP A 339 7.55 11.07 10.67
N LEU A 340 7.63 10.03 9.82
CA LEU A 340 8.47 10.04 8.63
C LEU A 340 8.02 11.10 7.62
N ILE A 341 6.73 11.15 7.27
CA ILE A 341 6.20 12.12 6.29
C ILE A 341 6.38 13.55 6.79
N ASN A 342 6.14 13.79 8.09
CA ASN A 342 6.35 15.11 8.69
C ASN A 342 7.84 15.46 8.78
N HIS A 343 8.73 14.52 9.09
CA HIS A 343 10.18 14.72 9.05
C HIS A 343 10.65 15.14 7.64
N LEU A 344 10.14 14.50 6.59
CA LEU A 344 10.50 14.80 5.21
C LEU A 344 10.12 16.24 4.80
N ILE A 345 8.89 16.67 5.08
CA ILE A 345 8.48 18.05 4.78
C ILE A 345 9.20 19.06 5.68
N GLU A 346 9.43 18.75 6.96
CA GLU A 346 10.20 19.62 7.87
C GLU A 346 11.62 19.83 7.38
N THR A 347 12.28 18.79 6.88
CA THR A 347 13.62 18.88 6.31
C THR A 347 13.69 19.92 5.19
N GLU A 348 12.73 19.90 4.26
CA GLU A 348 12.69 20.88 3.17
C GLU A 348 12.26 22.26 3.65
N LEU A 349 11.26 22.34 4.53
CA LEU A 349 10.85 23.63 5.08
C LEU A 349 11.98 24.30 5.85
N GLU A 350 12.84 23.55 6.55
CA GLU A 350 14.05 24.10 7.17
C GLU A 350 15.03 24.60 6.09
N HIS A 351 15.26 23.82 5.03
CA HIS A 351 16.10 24.21 3.90
C HIS A 351 15.62 25.51 3.22
N TYR A 352 14.31 25.66 3.04
CA TYR A 352 13.70 26.88 2.48
C TYR A 352 13.49 28.00 3.52
N GLY A 353 13.86 27.81 4.79
CA GLY A 353 13.68 28.80 5.85
C GLY A 353 12.23 29.05 6.30
N MET A 354 11.34 28.12 5.99
CA MET A 354 9.89 28.17 6.24
C MET A 354 9.46 27.45 7.52
N LEU A 355 10.33 26.66 8.15
CA LEU A 355 9.96 25.82 9.31
C LEU A 355 9.78 26.60 10.61
N LYS A 356 10.68 27.53 10.93
CA LYS A 356 10.67 28.26 12.23
C LYS A 356 9.32 28.92 12.56
N PRO A 357 8.67 29.67 11.64
CA PRO A 357 7.38 30.30 11.93
C PRO A 357 6.25 29.29 12.23
N ILE A 358 6.34 28.07 11.71
CA ILE A 358 5.36 27.01 11.95
C ILE A 358 5.53 26.48 13.37
N LEU A 359 6.77 26.16 13.77
CA LEU A 359 7.07 25.65 15.12
C LEU A 359 6.77 26.68 16.22
N GLU A 360 6.95 27.97 15.96
CA GLU A 360 6.58 29.05 16.90
C GLU A 360 5.07 29.15 17.14
N GLN A 361 4.27 28.94 16.09
CA GLN A 361 2.80 28.91 16.21
C GLN A 361 2.33 27.71 17.04
N GLU A 362 2.99 26.55 16.91
CA GLU A 362 2.68 25.35 17.69
C GLU A 362 2.94 25.53 19.17
N ARG A 363 4.13 26.00 19.56
CA ARG A 363 4.46 26.24 20.97
C ARG A 363 3.43 27.12 21.66
N THR A 364 2.92 28.12 20.95
CA THR A 364 1.87 29.00 21.45
C THR A 364 0.54 28.25 21.68
N HIS A 365 0.15 27.35 20.77
CA HIS A 365 -1.06 26.53 20.90
C HIS A 365 -0.92 25.43 21.96
N GLU A 366 0.23 24.79 22.09
CA GLU A 366 0.49 23.76 23.11
C GLU A 366 0.41 24.35 24.52
N ILE A 367 0.99 25.53 24.75
CA ILE A 367 0.90 26.24 26.03
C ILE A 367 -0.57 26.55 26.39
N MET A 368 -1.43 26.82 25.39
CA MET A 368 -2.87 27.04 25.62
C MET A 368 -3.67 25.75 25.86
N ASN A 369 -3.20 24.59 25.37
CA ASN A 369 -3.89 23.30 25.42
C ASN A 369 -3.37 22.33 26.49
N PHE A 370 -2.48 22.77 27.37
CA PHE A 370 -1.74 21.93 28.35
C PHE A 370 -2.60 21.27 29.46
N SER A 371 -3.92 21.18 29.30
CA SER A 371 -4.84 20.79 30.37
C SER A 371 -5.67 19.52 30.12
N SER A 372 -5.62 18.87 28.95
CA SER A 372 -6.44 17.66 28.71
C SER A 372 -5.60 16.39 28.61
N LYS A 373 -5.84 15.44 29.53
CA LYS A 373 -5.32 14.06 29.45
C LYS A 373 -5.81 13.42 28.14
N LYS A 374 -4.90 12.83 27.35
CA LYS A 374 -5.25 12.07 26.15
C LYS A 374 -6.06 10.83 26.55
N ILE A 375 -7.04 10.47 25.73
CA ILE A 375 -7.81 9.23 25.91
C ILE A 375 -7.00 8.08 25.34
N ARG A 376 -6.78 7.03 26.14
CA ARG A 376 -6.07 5.81 25.69
C ARG A 376 -7.03 4.94 24.90
N VAL A 377 -6.72 4.70 23.64
CA VAL A 377 -7.55 3.93 22.71
C VAL A 377 -6.80 2.69 22.24
N ALA A 378 -7.24 1.51 22.68
CA ALA A 378 -6.72 0.25 22.17
C ALA A 378 -7.44 -0.13 20.87
N VAL A 379 -6.72 -0.53 19.83
CA VAL A 379 -7.30 -0.91 18.53
C VAL A 379 -7.07 -2.39 18.29
N LEU A 380 -8.15 -3.18 18.30
CA LEU A 380 -8.12 -4.62 18.07
C LEU A 380 -8.10 -4.93 16.58
N MET A 381 -7.15 -5.74 16.13
CA MET A 381 -6.99 -6.12 14.72
C MET A 381 -6.51 -7.57 14.54
N GLY A 382 -6.74 -8.17 13.38
CA GLY A 382 -6.49 -9.61 13.14
C GLY A 382 -7.73 -10.49 13.37
N GLY A 383 -7.66 -11.42 14.32
CA GLY A 383 -8.79 -12.24 14.76
C GLY A 383 -8.84 -13.67 14.20
N ASP A 384 -9.95 -14.36 14.51
CA ASP A 384 -10.15 -15.79 14.28
C ASP A 384 -10.74 -16.15 12.91
N SER A 385 -11.30 -15.18 12.21
CA SER A 385 -11.96 -15.38 10.92
C SER A 385 -11.00 -15.47 9.72
N ASN A 386 -11.54 -15.85 8.56
CA ASN A 386 -10.83 -15.75 7.27
C ASN A 386 -10.64 -14.29 6.81
N GLU A 387 -11.28 -13.32 7.47
CA GLU A 387 -11.19 -11.89 7.16
C GLU A 387 -10.10 -11.19 7.98
N ARG A 388 -9.25 -11.94 8.69
CA ARG A 388 -8.20 -11.37 9.56
C ARG A 388 -7.24 -10.40 8.88
N GLU A 389 -6.98 -10.57 7.59
CA GLU A 389 -6.16 -9.62 6.83
C GLU A 389 -6.91 -8.29 6.63
N ILE A 390 -8.22 -8.35 6.39
CA ILE A 390 -9.08 -7.17 6.30
C ILE A 390 -9.13 -6.49 7.68
N SER A 391 -9.27 -7.25 8.77
CA SER A 391 -9.20 -6.72 10.14
C SER A 391 -7.87 -6.03 10.44
N LEU A 392 -6.75 -6.60 10.00
CA LEU A 392 -5.42 -6.01 10.14
C LEU A 392 -5.34 -4.65 9.42
N GLU A 393 -5.77 -4.59 8.16
CA GLU A 393 -5.79 -3.34 7.39
C GLU A 393 -6.74 -2.29 8.00
N SER A 394 -7.94 -2.70 8.41
CA SER A 394 -8.92 -1.83 9.07
C SER A 394 -8.35 -1.23 10.36
N GLY A 395 -7.78 -2.07 11.24
CA GLY A 395 -7.18 -1.62 12.49
C GLY A 395 -5.98 -0.71 12.28
N ARG A 396 -5.11 -1.03 11.31
CA ARG A 396 -3.99 -0.17 10.93
C ARG A 396 -4.45 1.21 10.47
N ASN A 397 -5.45 1.27 9.59
CA ASN A 397 -6.00 2.52 9.10
C ASN A 397 -6.60 3.37 10.24
N VAL A 398 -7.21 2.74 11.24
CA VAL A 398 -7.68 3.43 12.45
C VAL A 398 -6.51 3.99 13.26
N VAL A 399 -5.50 3.17 13.57
CA VAL A 399 -4.31 3.61 14.32
C VAL A 399 -3.65 4.82 13.65
N TYR A 400 -3.51 4.80 12.33
CA TYR A 400 -2.88 5.89 11.57
C TYR A 400 -3.71 7.18 11.50
N LYS A 401 -5.04 7.12 11.65
CA LYS A 401 -5.94 8.26 11.47
C LYS A 401 -6.47 8.85 12.77
N LEU A 402 -6.33 8.13 13.88
CA LEU A 402 -6.68 8.69 15.19
C LEU A 402 -5.79 9.90 15.50
N SER A 403 -6.43 10.98 15.93
CA SER A 403 -5.75 12.24 16.19
C SER A 403 -4.72 12.09 17.32
N PRO A 404 -3.41 12.33 17.08
CA PRO A 404 -2.37 12.14 18.08
C PRO A 404 -2.43 13.19 19.19
N THR A 405 -3.16 14.29 19.00
CA THR A 405 -3.35 15.33 20.02
C THR A 405 -4.46 14.96 21.01
N LYS A 406 -5.42 14.11 20.61
CA LYS A 406 -6.57 13.72 21.45
C LYS A 406 -6.43 12.32 22.03
N TYR A 407 -5.82 11.41 21.28
CA TYR A 407 -5.77 9.99 21.60
C TYR A 407 -4.34 9.51 21.74
N GLU A 408 -4.13 8.58 22.67
CA GLU A 408 -2.95 7.73 22.74
C GLU A 408 -3.36 6.35 22.25
N THR A 409 -2.77 5.87 21.16
CA THR A 409 -3.22 4.66 20.47
C THR A 409 -2.39 3.45 20.86
N PHE A 410 -3.06 2.33 21.15
CA PHE A 410 -2.44 1.05 21.52
C PHE A 410 -2.87 -0.03 20.52
N PRO A 411 -2.06 -0.33 19.51
CA PRO A 411 -2.36 -1.39 18.56
C PRO A 411 -2.30 -2.76 19.23
N ILE A 412 -3.38 -3.54 19.19
CA ILE A 412 -3.46 -4.88 19.76
C ILE A 412 -3.80 -5.88 18.66
N PHE A 413 -2.87 -6.80 18.41
CA PHE A 413 -3.07 -7.93 17.52
C PHE A 413 -3.81 -9.04 18.25
N VAL A 414 -4.87 -9.55 17.61
CA VAL A 414 -5.68 -10.67 18.11
C VAL A 414 -5.35 -11.90 17.29
N THR A 415 -4.88 -12.96 17.94
CA THR A 415 -4.55 -14.24 17.29
C THR A 415 -5.82 -15.07 16.98
N GLN A 416 -5.65 -16.19 16.28
CA GLN A 416 -6.78 -17.06 15.91
C GLN A 416 -7.48 -17.68 17.13
N ASP A 417 -6.72 -17.92 18.20
CA ASP A 417 -7.16 -18.42 19.49
C ASP A 417 -7.57 -17.28 20.45
N MET A 418 -7.76 -16.06 19.94
CA MET A 418 -8.23 -14.88 20.67
C MET A 418 -7.31 -14.42 21.80
N GLN A 419 -6.00 -14.67 21.67
CA GLN A 419 -4.98 -14.06 22.54
C GLN A 419 -4.65 -12.66 22.05
N LEU A 420 -4.33 -11.77 23.00
CA LEU A 420 -4.07 -10.35 22.73
C LEU A 420 -2.58 -10.07 22.88
N TYR A 421 -2.01 -9.38 21.90
CA TYR A 421 -0.62 -8.92 21.93
C TYR A 421 -0.54 -7.46 21.56
N HIS A 422 0.11 -6.65 22.39
CA HIS A 422 0.47 -5.30 21.98
C HIS A 422 1.53 -5.38 20.87
N ILE A 423 1.33 -4.61 19.79
CA ILE A 423 2.27 -4.57 18.66
C ILE A 423 2.81 -3.16 18.46
N HIS A 424 4.12 -3.07 18.27
CA HIS A 424 4.82 -1.82 17.97
C HIS A 424 4.78 -1.50 16.46
N GLN A 425 5.22 -0.29 16.09
CA GLN A 425 5.26 0.20 14.71
C GLN A 425 5.91 -0.82 13.75
N ARG A 426 7.02 -1.45 14.17
CA ARG A 426 7.74 -2.50 13.44
C ARG A 426 6.85 -3.65 12.93
N LEU A 427 5.90 -4.09 13.76
CA LEU A 427 4.96 -5.16 13.42
C LEU A 427 3.72 -4.62 12.72
N LEU A 428 3.27 -3.42 13.10
CA LEU A 428 2.09 -2.77 12.53
C LEU A 428 2.22 -2.56 11.02
N VAL A 429 3.42 -2.25 10.51
CA VAL A 429 3.68 -2.02 9.07
C VAL A 429 3.80 -3.29 8.23
N ARG A 430 3.74 -4.49 8.84
CA ARG A 430 3.93 -5.77 8.13
C ARG A 430 2.73 -6.13 7.27
N SER A 431 2.97 -6.77 6.13
CA SER A 431 1.95 -6.90 5.08
C SER A 431 0.95 -8.04 5.30
N SER A 432 1.17 -8.90 6.31
CA SER A 432 0.27 -10.02 6.58
C SER A 432 0.20 -10.39 8.06
N THR A 433 -0.92 -10.98 8.46
CA THR A 433 -1.07 -11.54 9.81
C THR A 433 -0.05 -12.64 10.11
N LYS A 434 0.34 -13.43 9.11
CA LYS A 434 1.35 -14.50 9.24
C LYS A 434 2.73 -13.95 9.63
N GLU A 435 3.15 -12.86 9.01
CA GLU A 435 4.43 -12.21 9.31
C GLU A 435 4.45 -11.63 10.72
N ILE A 436 3.33 -11.03 11.15
CA ILE A 436 3.19 -10.52 12.52
C ILE A 436 3.32 -11.68 13.51
N ILE A 437 2.54 -12.76 13.34
CA ILE A 437 2.55 -13.93 14.22
C ILE A 437 3.95 -14.51 14.39
N HIS A 438 4.72 -14.61 13.31
CA HIS A 438 6.09 -15.14 13.35
C HIS A 438 7.05 -14.28 14.18
N ASN A 439 6.76 -12.99 14.33
CA ASN A 439 7.61 -12.01 14.99
C ASN A 439 6.99 -11.43 16.28
N LEU A 440 5.91 -12.05 16.79
CA LEU A 440 5.31 -11.67 18.07
C LEU A 440 6.28 -11.96 19.22
N ASP A 441 6.37 -11.02 20.16
CA ASP A 441 7.09 -11.21 21.41
C ASP A 441 6.12 -11.71 22.48
N SER A 442 6.43 -12.83 23.12
CA SER A 442 5.60 -13.37 24.21
C SER A 442 5.46 -12.40 25.39
N ASN A 443 6.41 -11.47 25.55
CA ASN A 443 6.36 -10.47 26.62
C ASN A 443 5.33 -9.35 26.37
N THR A 444 4.78 -9.25 25.15
CA THR A 444 3.74 -8.25 24.83
C THR A 444 2.32 -8.80 24.94
N HIS A 445 2.16 -10.02 25.46
CA HIS A 445 0.86 -10.61 25.73
C HIS A 445 0.08 -9.78 26.76
N ILE A 446 -1.22 -9.61 26.52
CA ILE A 446 -2.16 -8.91 27.39
C ILE A 446 -3.27 -9.90 27.75
N ALA A 447 -3.54 -10.09 29.04
CA ALA A 447 -4.72 -10.81 29.46
C ALA A 447 -5.97 -9.96 29.21
N TRP A 448 -7.10 -10.58 28.86
CA TRP A 448 -8.36 -9.86 28.65
C TRP A 448 -8.74 -9.00 29.87
N ASP A 449 -8.54 -9.52 31.08
CA ASP A 449 -8.85 -8.84 32.33
C ASP A 449 -7.98 -7.58 32.59
N ASP A 450 -6.84 -7.46 31.90
CA ASP A 450 -5.95 -6.30 32.00
C ASP A 450 -6.32 -5.15 31.04
N LEU A 451 -7.23 -5.37 30.08
CA LEU A 451 -7.64 -4.34 29.12
C LEU A 451 -8.09 -3.01 29.76
N PRO A 452 -8.87 -2.99 30.87
CA PRO A 452 -9.25 -1.74 31.54
C PRO A 452 -8.03 -0.94 32.06
N ASN A 453 -6.92 -1.63 32.37
CA ASN A 453 -5.69 -0.99 32.81
C ASN A 453 -4.90 -0.42 31.63
N VAL A 454 -5.02 -1.02 30.45
CA VAL A 454 -4.30 -0.63 29.23
C VAL A 454 -4.97 0.57 28.54
N ALA A 455 -6.29 0.56 28.37
CA ALA A 455 -7.00 1.57 27.58
C ALA A 455 -8.31 2.03 28.23
N ASP A 456 -8.69 3.28 27.94
CA ASP A 456 -9.95 3.88 28.37
C ASP A 456 -11.11 3.55 27.40
N PHE A 457 -10.77 3.16 26.16
CA PHE A 457 -11.72 2.81 25.10
C PHE A 457 -11.11 1.77 24.15
N LEU A 458 -11.92 0.85 23.64
CA LEU A 458 -11.51 -0.12 22.62
C LEU A 458 -12.16 0.14 21.26
N PHE A 459 -11.31 0.23 20.25
CA PHE A 459 -11.73 0.22 18.86
C PHE A 459 -11.64 -1.20 18.30
N ILE A 460 -12.79 -1.87 18.15
CA ILE A 460 -12.95 -3.15 17.46
C ILE A 460 -12.84 -2.89 15.95
N ALA A 461 -11.72 -3.33 15.36
CA ALA A 461 -11.52 -3.39 13.92
C ALA A 461 -11.38 -4.85 13.45
N LEU A 462 -12.13 -5.75 14.11
CA LEU A 462 -12.20 -7.17 13.79
C LEU A 462 -13.40 -7.43 12.87
N HIS A 463 -13.17 -8.14 11.78
CA HIS A 463 -14.18 -8.55 10.81
C HIS A 463 -14.43 -10.05 10.88
N GLY A 464 -15.70 -10.43 10.75
CA GLY A 464 -16.17 -11.82 10.78
C GLY A 464 -16.00 -12.49 12.14
N GLY A 465 -16.56 -13.70 12.24
CA GLY A 465 -16.39 -14.59 13.39
C GLY A 465 -16.68 -13.92 14.74
N LYS A 466 -15.79 -14.12 15.71
CA LYS A 466 -15.97 -13.61 17.08
C LYS A 466 -15.88 -12.07 17.19
N GLY A 467 -15.33 -11.40 16.17
CA GLY A 467 -15.21 -9.94 16.14
C GLY A 467 -16.55 -9.23 15.94
N GLU A 468 -17.48 -9.84 15.21
CA GLU A 468 -18.75 -9.21 14.80
C GLU A 468 -19.99 -9.92 15.34
N ASN A 469 -19.87 -11.15 15.85
CA ASN A 469 -21.01 -11.95 16.31
C ASN A 469 -21.47 -11.69 17.76
N GLY A 470 -20.89 -10.70 18.45
CA GLY A 470 -21.24 -10.36 19.83
C GLY A 470 -20.30 -10.94 20.90
N CYS A 471 -19.39 -11.86 20.56
CA CYS A 471 -18.47 -12.46 21.55
C CYS A 471 -17.50 -11.45 22.15
N VAL A 472 -16.77 -10.69 21.30
CA VAL A 472 -15.84 -9.65 21.77
C VAL A 472 -16.59 -8.53 22.48
N GLN A 473 -17.74 -8.13 21.95
CA GLN A 473 -18.63 -7.13 22.56
C GLN A 473 -19.03 -7.54 23.98
N GLY A 474 -19.47 -8.80 24.16
CA GLY A 474 -19.89 -9.32 25.45
C GLY A 474 -18.75 -9.38 26.46
N ALA A 475 -17.55 -9.80 26.02
CA ALA A 475 -16.36 -9.77 26.88
C ALA A 475 -16.05 -8.34 27.35
N LEU A 476 -16.14 -7.34 26.46
CA LEU A 476 -15.89 -5.94 26.81
C LEU A 476 -16.97 -5.35 27.72
N GLU A 477 -18.23 -5.72 27.54
CA GLU A 477 -19.33 -5.34 28.44
C GLU A 477 -19.13 -5.91 29.85
N MET A 478 -18.68 -7.18 29.96
CA MET A 478 -18.34 -7.79 31.25
C MET A 478 -17.18 -7.09 31.95
N LEU A 479 -16.16 -6.68 31.19
CA LEU A 479 -15.01 -5.92 31.68
C LEU A 479 -15.31 -4.43 31.91
N GLN A 480 -16.53 -3.98 31.58
CA GLN A 480 -16.97 -2.59 31.66
C GLN A 480 -16.07 -1.62 30.86
N VAL A 481 -15.51 -2.08 29.75
CA VAL A 481 -14.69 -1.25 28.88
C VAL A 481 -15.50 -0.71 27.70
N PRO A 482 -15.59 0.61 27.50
CA PRO A 482 -16.28 1.20 26.37
C PRO A 482 -15.68 0.79 25.02
N TYR A 483 -16.51 0.61 24.00
CA TYR A 483 -16.06 0.23 22.66
C TYR A 483 -16.91 0.86 21.53
N ASN A 484 -16.43 0.79 20.28
CA ASN A 484 -17.15 1.27 19.10
C ASN A 484 -18.07 0.19 18.51
N GLY A 485 -19.17 0.63 17.89
CA GLY A 485 -20.08 -0.26 17.17
C GLY A 485 -21.27 -0.70 18.01
N SER A 486 -21.91 -1.77 17.55
CA SER A 486 -23.18 -2.25 18.11
C SER A 486 -22.98 -3.19 19.31
N GLY A 487 -23.97 -3.23 20.19
CA GLY A 487 -24.01 -4.15 21.33
C GLY A 487 -24.20 -5.62 20.96
N VAL A 488 -24.05 -6.52 21.94
CA VAL A 488 -24.13 -7.99 21.77
C VAL A 488 -25.38 -8.43 21.01
N LEU A 489 -26.56 -7.90 21.37
CA LEU A 489 -27.83 -8.30 20.74
C LEU A 489 -27.84 -7.98 19.25
N ALA A 490 -27.47 -6.76 18.88
CA ALA A 490 -27.49 -6.32 17.48
C ALA A 490 -26.43 -7.08 16.67
N SER A 491 -25.22 -7.22 17.21
CA SER A 491 -24.12 -7.98 16.59
C SER A 491 -24.49 -9.45 16.35
N SER A 492 -24.99 -10.14 17.37
CA SER A 492 -25.39 -11.55 17.25
C SER A 492 -26.60 -11.76 16.32
N LEU A 493 -27.57 -10.84 16.34
CA LEU A 493 -28.72 -10.90 15.44
C LEU A 493 -28.27 -10.74 13.98
N CYS A 494 -27.51 -9.68 13.66
CA CYS A 494 -27.06 -9.37 12.31
C CYS A 494 -26.14 -10.43 11.69
N MET A 495 -25.42 -11.20 12.51
CA MET A 495 -24.61 -12.31 12.02
C MET A 495 -25.47 -13.52 11.59
N ASP A 496 -26.66 -13.68 12.16
CA ASP A 496 -27.65 -14.69 11.77
C ASP A 496 -28.64 -14.10 10.76
N LYS A 497 -28.40 -14.40 9.48
CA LYS A 497 -29.20 -13.86 8.35
C LYS A 497 -30.64 -14.29 8.43
N TYR A 498 -30.91 -15.51 8.89
CA TYR A 498 -32.28 -16.02 8.98
C TYR A 498 -33.05 -15.30 10.09
N LYS A 499 -32.47 -15.22 11.29
CA LYS A 499 -33.11 -14.50 12.40
C LYS A 499 -33.26 -13.01 12.12
N THR A 500 -32.29 -12.39 11.47
CA THR A 500 -32.38 -10.99 11.01
C THR A 500 -33.57 -10.79 10.09
N THR A 501 -33.70 -11.63 9.06
CA THR A 501 -34.82 -11.58 8.11
C THR A 501 -36.17 -11.76 8.80
N GLU A 502 -36.30 -12.76 9.68
CA GLU A 502 -37.55 -12.99 10.42
C GLU A 502 -37.89 -11.82 11.37
N PHE A 503 -36.88 -11.26 12.05
CA PHE A 503 -37.05 -10.10 12.92
C PHE A 503 -37.54 -8.88 12.12
N LEU A 504 -36.88 -8.56 11.00
CA LEU A 504 -37.26 -7.45 10.13
C LEU A 504 -38.66 -7.64 9.53
N ARG A 505 -38.98 -8.85 9.06
CA ARG A 505 -40.32 -9.18 8.56
C ARG A 505 -41.40 -8.95 9.61
N GLY A 506 -41.15 -9.37 10.85
CA GLY A 506 -42.06 -9.16 11.99
C GLY A 506 -42.32 -7.68 12.29
N HIS A 507 -41.43 -6.79 11.87
CA HIS A 507 -41.57 -5.33 12.01
C HIS A 507 -42.04 -4.62 10.72
N GLY A 508 -42.48 -5.38 9.71
CA GLY A 508 -43.07 -4.84 8.49
C GLY A 508 -42.07 -4.37 7.43
N PHE A 509 -40.81 -4.81 7.52
CA PHE A 509 -39.84 -4.58 6.44
C PHE A 509 -40.00 -5.63 5.33
N ASP A 510 -39.86 -5.18 4.09
CA ASP A 510 -39.76 -6.06 2.93
C ASP A 510 -38.42 -6.81 2.96
N VAL A 511 -38.49 -8.13 3.05
CA VAL A 511 -37.33 -9.02 3.06
C VAL A 511 -37.62 -10.23 2.17
N PRO A 512 -36.59 -10.84 1.54
CA PRO A 512 -36.80 -12.02 0.70
C PRO A 512 -37.50 -13.14 1.45
N GLN A 513 -38.40 -13.85 0.76
CA GLN A 513 -38.91 -15.11 1.26
C GLN A 513 -37.77 -16.11 1.44
N SER A 514 -37.73 -16.74 2.62
CA SER A 514 -36.62 -17.56 3.04
C SER A 514 -37.09 -18.86 3.70
N TYR A 515 -36.35 -19.95 3.47
CA TYR A 515 -36.54 -21.26 4.08
C TYR A 515 -35.23 -21.72 4.71
N LEU A 516 -35.26 -22.10 6.00
CA LEU A 516 -34.11 -22.66 6.70
C LEU A 516 -34.22 -24.19 6.74
N LEU A 517 -33.18 -24.88 6.26
CA LEU A 517 -33.10 -26.33 6.24
C LEU A 517 -31.94 -26.80 7.11
N THR A 518 -32.17 -27.79 7.97
CA THR A 518 -31.11 -28.40 8.79
C THR A 518 -30.46 -29.57 8.06
N LYS A 519 -29.19 -29.84 8.39
CA LYS A 519 -28.44 -30.99 7.86
C LYS A 519 -29.13 -32.32 8.20
N GLN A 520 -29.69 -32.43 9.41
CA GLN A 520 -30.44 -33.62 9.82
C GLN A 520 -31.67 -33.85 8.94
N CYS A 521 -32.45 -32.81 8.65
CA CYS A 521 -33.62 -32.91 7.75
C CYS A 521 -33.19 -33.31 6.34
N TRP A 522 -32.11 -32.71 5.83
CA TRP A 522 -31.54 -33.05 4.53
C TRP A 522 -31.14 -34.54 4.43
N LEU A 523 -30.39 -35.04 5.42
CA LEU A 523 -29.94 -36.43 5.45
C LEU A 523 -31.09 -37.43 5.60
N THR A 524 -32.16 -37.05 6.30
CA THR A 524 -33.31 -37.94 6.55
C THR A 524 -34.19 -38.08 5.32
N ASN A 525 -34.49 -36.99 4.61
CA ASN A 525 -35.43 -37.04 3.48
C ASN A 525 -35.27 -35.87 2.48
N HIS A 526 -34.09 -35.72 1.86
CA HIS A 526 -33.78 -34.61 0.95
C HIS A 526 -34.87 -34.37 -0.10
N LYS A 527 -35.34 -35.40 -0.84
CA LYS A 527 -36.34 -35.24 -1.91
C LYS A 527 -37.65 -34.58 -1.45
N THR A 528 -38.12 -34.92 -0.25
CA THR A 528 -39.36 -34.35 0.29
C THR A 528 -39.15 -32.88 0.65
N HIS A 529 -38.00 -32.55 1.24
CA HIS A 529 -37.68 -31.17 1.58
C HIS A 529 -37.44 -30.30 0.34
N THR A 530 -36.77 -30.81 -0.71
CA THR A 530 -36.60 -30.08 -1.97
C THR A 530 -37.94 -29.77 -2.63
N GLN A 531 -38.90 -30.71 -2.58
CA GLN A 531 -40.27 -30.46 -3.08
C GLN A 531 -41.02 -29.41 -2.24
N GLU A 532 -40.88 -29.43 -0.92
CA GLU A 532 -41.49 -28.41 -0.05
C GLU A 532 -40.92 -27.02 -0.28
N ILE A 533 -39.61 -26.91 -0.56
CA ILE A 533 -38.97 -25.64 -0.93
C ILE A 533 -39.59 -25.08 -2.21
N VAL A 534 -39.72 -25.90 -3.26
CA VAL A 534 -40.25 -25.47 -4.57
C VAL A 534 -41.75 -25.15 -4.54
N LYS A 535 -42.50 -25.69 -3.56
CA LYS A 535 -43.90 -25.26 -3.33
C LYS A 535 -44.00 -23.85 -2.75
N ARG A 536 -42.98 -23.40 -2.01
CA ARG A 536 -42.98 -22.12 -1.29
C ARG A 536 -42.24 -21.03 -2.05
N LEU A 537 -41.15 -21.38 -2.72
CA LEU A 537 -40.27 -20.45 -3.43
C LEU A 537 -40.18 -20.81 -4.91
N SER A 538 -40.21 -19.80 -5.78
CA SER A 538 -40.09 -19.97 -7.22
C SER A 538 -38.65 -19.75 -7.68
N PHE A 539 -38.19 -20.55 -8.65
CA PHE A 539 -36.88 -20.34 -9.25
C PHE A 539 -36.79 -19.01 -10.01
N PRO A 540 -35.60 -18.37 -10.07
CA PRO A 540 -34.34 -18.80 -9.46
C PRO A 540 -34.27 -18.56 -7.94
N LEU A 541 -33.45 -19.34 -7.24
CA LEU A 541 -33.25 -19.28 -5.78
C LEU A 541 -31.78 -18.99 -5.45
N ILE A 542 -31.53 -18.47 -4.25
CA ILE A 542 -30.20 -18.32 -3.66
C ILE A 542 -30.05 -19.32 -2.51
N VAL A 543 -28.98 -20.13 -2.53
CA VAL A 543 -28.60 -21.05 -1.46
C VAL A 543 -27.34 -20.52 -0.78
N LYS A 544 -27.38 -20.34 0.54
CA LYS A 544 -26.25 -19.81 1.32
C LYS A 544 -26.25 -20.29 2.78
N PRO A 545 -25.12 -20.22 3.50
CA PRO A 545 -25.11 -20.40 4.96
C PRO A 545 -25.86 -19.27 5.69
N HIS A 546 -26.46 -19.58 6.85
CA HIS A 546 -27.17 -18.58 7.65
C HIS A 546 -26.25 -17.69 8.51
N ASP A 547 -25.09 -18.19 8.92
CA ASP A 547 -24.24 -17.68 10.02
C ASP A 547 -22.86 -17.19 9.59
N ASP A 548 -22.61 -17.05 8.28
CA ASP A 548 -21.29 -16.72 7.75
C ASP A 548 -21.27 -15.34 7.08
N GLY A 549 -20.32 -14.48 7.45
CA GLY A 549 -20.14 -13.14 6.87
C GLY A 549 -19.60 -13.19 5.43
N CYS A 550 -18.91 -14.27 5.07
CA CYS A 550 -18.26 -14.41 3.77
C CYS A 550 -19.19 -15.02 2.70
N SER A 551 -19.24 -14.39 1.52
CA SER A 551 -20.03 -14.86 0.36
C SER A 551 -19.48 -16.14 -0.32
N PHE A 552 -18.57 -16.87 0.31
CA PHE A 552 -17.79 -17.96 -0.30
C PHE A 552 -18.64 -19.18 -0.71
N MET A 553 -19.89 -19.27 -0.23
CA MET A 553 -20.81 -20.39 -0.51
C MET A 553 -22.21 -19.92 -0.96
N VAL A 554 -22.29 -18.77 -1.62
CA VAL A 554 -23.56 -18.26 -2.16
C VAL A 554 -23.75 -18.78 -3.58
N ASN A 555 -24.75 -19.64 -3.78
CA ASN A 555 -25.06 -20.25 -5.07
C ASN A 555 -26.42 -19.78 -5.59
N LYS A 556 -26.46 -19.30 -6.83
CA LYS A 556 -27.71 -19.07 -7.56
C LYS A 556 -28.12 -20.35 -8.28
N VAL A 557 -29.29 -20.86 -7.98
CA VAL A 557 -29.83 -22.10 -8.57
C VAL A 557 -31.09 -21.82 -9.38
N THR A 558 -31.20 -22.44 -10.54
CA THR A 558 -32.27 -22.19 -11.52
C THR A 558 -33.22 -23.36 -11.70
N ASN A 559 -32.86 -24.53 -11.17
CA ASN A 559 -33.64 -25.75 -11.26
C ASN A 559 -33.40 -26.67 -10.05
N LEU A 560 -34.21 -27.72 -9.95
CA LEU A 560 -34.16 -28.70 -8.86
C LEU A 560 -32.81 -29.40 -8.73
N GLN A 561 -32.16 -29.74 -9.84
CA GLN A 561 -30.88 -30.45 -9.82
C GLN A 561 -29.78 -29.56 -9.24
N GLU A 562 -29.74 -28.29 -9.64
CA GLU A 562 -28.81 -27.30 -9.09
C GLU A 562 -29.05 -27.04 -7.61
N LEU A 563 -30.31 -26.99 -7.17
CA LEU A 563 -30.67 -26.85 -5.76
C LEU A 563 -30.16 -28.03 -4.93
N ASP A 564 -30.41 -29.26 -5.38
CA ASP A 564 -29.95 -30.46 -4.66
C ASP A 564 -28.42 -30.52 -4.58
N ASN A 565 -27.73 -30.17 -5.68
CA ASN A 565 -26.26 -30.12 -5.72
C ASN A 565 -25.72 -29.06 -4.74
N ALA A 566 -26.25 -27.84 -4.77
CA ALA A 566 -25.80 -26.74 -3.91
C ALA A 566 -26.01 -27.05 -2.41
N LEU A 567 -27.14 -27.67 -2.05
CA LEU A 567 -27.39 -28.12 -0.67
C LEU A 567 -26.45 -29.25 -0.26
N GLY A 568 -26.22 -30.22 -1.15
CA GLY A 568 -25.29 -31.32 -0.92
C GLY A 568 -23.86 -30.83 -0.65
N GLU A 569 -23.36 -29.90 -1.48
CA GLU A 569 -22.06 -29.26 -1.30
C GLU A 569 -21.98 -28.50 0.03
N LEU A 570 -22.98 -27.67 0.34
CA LEU A 570 -22.99 -26.87 1.57
C LEU A 570 -22.95 -27.74 2.83
N PHE A 571 -23.76 -28.80 2.90
CA PHE A 571 -23.80 -29.70 4.06
C PHE A 571 -22.57 -30.62 4.16
N ALA A 572 -21.86 -30.87 3.05
CA ALA A 572 -20.58 -31.58 3.06
C ALA A 572 -19.49 -30.74 3.75
N HIS A 573 -19.54 -29.41 3.65
CA HIS A 573 -18.59 -28.49 4.28
C HIS A 573 -18.88 -28.16 5.76
N THR A 574 -19.39 -29.12 6.53
CA THR A 574 -19.61 -29.04 8.00
C THR A 574 -20.64 -28.02 8.51
N LYS A 575 -21.39 -27.34 7.64
CA LYS A 575 -22.47 -26.43 8.07
C LYS A 575 -23.69 -27.23 8.55
N GLU A 576 -24.33 -26.76 9.62
CA GLU A 576 -25.53 -27.39 10.19
C GLU A 576 -26.84 -26.92 9.54
N TYR A 577 -26.84 -25.70 8.97
CA TYR A 577 -28.03 -25.09 8.39
C TYR A 577 -27.73 -24.49 7.01
N ALA A 578 -28.69 -24.65 6.09
CA ALA A 578 -28.73 -24.00 4.79
C ALA A 578 -29.92 -23.02 4.76
N MET A 579 -29.67 -21.81 4.30
CA MET A 579 -30.70 -20.80 4.04
C MET A 579 -30.96 -20.74 2.53
N ILE A 580 -32.22 -20.91 2.15
CA ILE A 580 -32.69 -20.81 0.76
C ILE A 580 -33.58 -19.57 0.67
N GLU A 581 -33.27 -18.66 -0.24
CA GLU A 581 -34.01 -17.42 -0.46
C GLU A 581 -34.52 -17.32 -1.90
N GLU A 582 -35.61 -16.58 -2.09
CA GLU A 582 -36.00 -16.14 -3.43
C GLU A 582 -34.94 -15.21 -4.04
N PHE A 583 -34.75 -15.30 -5.36
CA PHE A 583 -33.88 -14.37 -6.07
C PHE A 583 -34.59 -13.06 -6.36
N ILE A 584 -34.07 -11.95 -5.83
CA ILE A 584 -34.56 -10.61 -6.14
C ILE A 584 -33.82 -10.06 -7.37
N ASN A 585 -34.57 -9.76 -8.43
CA ASN A 585 -34.03 -9.10 -9.61
C ASN A 585 -34.20 -7.58 -9.48
N GLY A 586 -33.10 -6.86 -9.29
CA GLY A 586 -33.12 -5.41 -9.12
C GLY A 586 -31.73 -4.79 -9.06
N MET A 587 -31.70 -3.49 -8.75
CA MET A 587 -30.47 -2.76 -8.52
C MET A 587 -29.95 -3.06 -7.11
N GLU A 588 -28.76 -3.64 -7.01
CA GLU A 588 -28.09 -3.85 -5.73
C GLU A 588 -27.45 -2.54 -5.26
N LEU A 589 -27.84 -2.11 -4.05
CA LEU A 589 -27.37 -0.89 -3.42
C LEU A 589 -26.78 -1.21 -2.05
N THR A 590 -25.68 -0.56 -1.72
CA THR A 590 -25.12 -0.54 -0.36
C THR A 590 -25.27 0.87 0.21
N VAL A 591 -25.81 0.95 1.43
CA VAL A 591 -26.01 2.21 2.15
C VAL A 591 -25.35 2.10 3.51
N GLY A 592 -24.28 2.86 3.74
CA GLY A 592 -23.72 3.01 5.08
C GLY A 592 -24.64 3.84 5.95
N VAL A 593 -24.91 3.41 7.18
CA VAL A 593 -25.68 4.16 8.17
C VAL A 593 -24.78 4.44 9.37
N VAL A 594 -24.68 5.70 9.78
CA VAL A 594 -23.79 6.11 10.88
C VAL A 594 -24.57 6.94 11.89
N GLY A 595 -24.39 6.63 13.17
CA GLY A 595 -24.93 7.40 14.29
C GLY A 595 -25.35 6.50 15.45
N ASN A 596 -25.52 7.12 16.62
CA ASN A 596 -26.06 6.45 17.81
C ASN A 596 -27.59 6.61 17.80
N PHE A 597 -28.14 7.49 18.65
CA PHE A 597 -29.58 7.73 18.75
C PHE A 597 -30.20 8.40 17.52
N ASN A 598 -29.40 9.13 16.73
CA ASN A 598 -29.85 9.82 15.52
C ASN A 598 -29.06 9.29 14.30
N PRO A 599 -29.42 8.13 13.76
CA PRO A 599 -28.72 7.54 12.62
C PRO A 599 -28.93 8.35 11.35
N ARG A 600 -27.87 8.47 10.54
CA ARG A 600 -27.89 9.13 9.22
C ARG A 600 -27.44 8.14 8.15
N ALA A 601 -28.26 7.98 7.11
CA ALA A 601 -27.87 7.27 5.90
C ALA A 601 -26.86 8.10 5.08
N LEU A 602 -25.78 7.45 4.65
CA LEU A 602 -24.82 7.99 3.68
C LEU A 602 -25.36 7.79 2.26
N PRO A 603 -24.79 8.46 1.24
CA PRO A 603 -25.22 8.29 -0.15
C PRO A 603 -25.16 6.82 -0.59
N PRO A 604 -26.22 6.29 -1.24
CA PRO A 604 -26.24 4.92 -1.72
C PRO A 604 -25.15 4.69 -2.78
N SER A 605 -24.50 3.54 -2.70
CA SER A 605 -23.48 3.11 -3.65
C SER A 605 -23.96 1.87 -4.40
N GLN A 606 -23.84 1.89 -5.73
CA GLN A 606 -24.13 0.74 -6.58
C GLN A 606 -22.82 0.04 -6.93
N ALA A 607 -22.74 -1.26 -6.70
CA ALA A 607 -21.67 -2.10 -7.21
C ALA A 607 -22.12 -2.70 -8.55
N ILE A 608 -21.37 -2.44 -9.63
CA ILE A 608 -21.61 -3.06 -10.95
C ILE A 608 -20.52 -4.10 -11.15
N ALA A 609 -20.84 -5.38 -10.91
CA ALA A 609 -19.89 -6.45 -11.13
C ALA A 609 -19.67 -6.68 -12.64
N SER A 610 -18.44 -6.55 -13.12
CA SER A 610 -18.06 -6.77 -14.52
C SER A 610 -18.13 -8.26 -14.94
N LYS A 611 -17.97 -9.19 -13.99
CA LYS A 611 -18.02 -10.65 -14.19
C LYS A 611 -18.66 -11.44 -13.02
N GLY A 612 -19.47 -10.80 -12.18
CA GLY A 612 -20.13 -11.44 -11.03
C GLY A 612 -19.28 -11.62 -9.76
N VAL A 613 -17.95 -11.59 -9.84
CA VAL A 613 -17.04 -11.52 -8.67
C VAL A 613 -15.80 -10.68 -9.01
N LEU A 614 -15.37 -9.79 -8.11
CA LEU A 614 -14.13 -9.01 -8.24
C LEU A 614 -12.91 -9.87 -7.89
N SER A 615 -11.99 -10.09 -8.84
CA SER A 615 -10.73 -10.79 -8.56
C SER A 615 -9.76 -9.93 -7.72
N ILE A 616 -8.85 -10.57 -6.97
CA ILE A 616 -7.78 -9.86 -6.23
C ILE A 616 -6.89 -9.05 -7.18
N THR A 617 -6.57 -9.58 -8.36
CA THR A 617 -5.80 -8.87 -9.39
C THR A 617 -6.49 -7.59 -9.88
N GLU A 618 -7.81 -7.62 -10.10
CA GLU A 618 -8.58 -6.42 -10.46
C GLU A 618 -8.73 -5.40 -9.32
N LYS A 619 -8.56 -5.82 -8.05
CA LYS A 619 -8.57 -4.91 -6.89
C LYS A 619 -7.26 -4.13 -6.71
N PHE A 620 -6.12 -4.65 -7.21
CA PHE A 620 -4.79 -4.11 -6.91
C PHE A 620 -3.94 -3.68 -8.13
N LEU A 621 -4.28 -4.08 -9.35
CA LEU A 621 -3.60 -3.62 -10.58
C LEU A 621 -4.58 -2.88 -11.51
N PRO A 622 -4.17 -1.80 -12.21
CA PRO A 622 -5.02 -0.97 -13.07
C PRO A 622 -5.96 -1.75 -13.99
#